data_AF-A0A1E8YHE5-F1
#
_entry.id   AF-A0A1E8YHE5-F1
#
_cell.length_a   1.000
_cell.length_b   1.000
_cell.length_c   1.000
_cell.angle_alpha   90.00
_cell.angle_beta   90.00
_cell.angle_gamma   90.00
#
_symmetry.space_group_name_H-M   'P 1'
#
loop_
_entity.id
_entity.type
_entity.pdbx_description
1 polymer ?
#
loop_
_entity_poly.entity_id
_entity_poly.type
_entity_poly.pdbx_seq_one_letter_code
_entity_poly.pdbx_strand_id
1 'polypeptide(L)'
;MNSEQTYYTGKEVAEMLGVTTRTIRNYLKEGKLKGTKFGGRWNFTQADIEHYIQQEEQQFKSNSNENFERVEHFNLEIKQIFTTAHLLEKGIENILTLMNQLISDKPEYQYRFFYKRIGETQAVFNFNGLLGGFALLSESIVQVLKD
;
A
#
# COMPACT_ATOMS: atom_id res chain seq x y z
N MET A 1 -1.91 17.03 24.99
CA MET A 1 -2.50 16.95 23.64
C MET A 1 -3.25 15.63 23.57
N ASN A 2 -4.59 15.66 23.52
CA ASN A 2 -5.36 14.45 23.20
C ASN A 2 -5.16 14.18 21.72
N SER A 3 -4.32 13.22 21.36
CA SER A 3 -4.30 12.69 20.00
C SER A 3 -5.57 11.87 19.81
N GLU A 4 -6.54 12.39 19.06
CA GLU A 4 -7.69 11.60 18.63
C GLU A 4 -7.17 10.36 17.88
N GLN A 5 -7.45 9.19 18.42
CA GLN A 5 -7.07 7.94 17.78
C GLN A 5 -8.03 7.68 16.63
N THR A 6 -7.57 7.90 15.40
CA THR A 6 -8.35 7.59 14.20
C THR A 6 -8.48 6.08 14.04
N TYR A 7 -9.71 5.62 13.82
CA TYR A 7 -10.03 4.23 13.53
C TYR A 7 -10.46 4.09 12.07
N TYR A 8 -9.92 3.07 11.41
CA TYR A 8 -10.25 2.69 10.05
C TYR A 8 -11.02 1.37 10.05
N THR A 9 -11.99 1.23 9.17
CA THR A 9 -12.70 -0.01 8.89
C THR A 9 -11.86 -0.92 8.00
N GLY A 10 -12.19 -2.21 7.97
CA GLY A 10 -11.53 -3.15 7.05
C GLY A 10 -11.68 -2.78 5.56
N LYS A 11 -12.67 -1.97 5.19
CA LYS A 11 -12.81 -1.44 3.82
C LYS A 11 -11.80 -0.32 3.57
N GLU A 12 -11.69 0.64 4.47
CA GLU A 12 -10.71 1.74 4.34
C GLU A 12 -9.28 1.21 4.37
N VAL A 13 -8.98 0.20 5.20
CA VAL A 13 -7.66 -0.45 5.18
C VAL A 13 -7.41 -1.21 3.88
N ALA A 14 -8.43 -1.88 3.33
CA ALA A 14 -8.32 -2.54 2.03
C ALA A 14 -7.99 -1.53 0.93
N GLU A 15 -8.68 -0.39 0.92
CA GLU A 15 -8.41 0.71 -0.01
C GLU A 15 -7.00 1.27 0.19
N MET A 16 -6.62 1.65 1.42
CA MET A 16 -5.29 2.22 1.72
C MET A 16 -4.12 1.31 1.34
N LEU A 17 -4.28 -0.01 1.55
CA LEU A 17 -3.27 -1.01 1.22
C LEU A 17 -3.41 -1.54 -0.21
N GLY A 18 -4.41 -1.08 -0.96
CA GLY A 18 -4.60 -1.48 -2.34
C GLY A 18 -4.93 -2.95 -2.55
N VAL A 19 -5.63 -3.56 -1.59
CA VAL A 19 -5.99 -4.98 -1.60
C VAL A 19 -7.49 -5.16 -1.45
N THR A 20 -7.99 -6.38 -1.62
CA THR A 20 -9.40 -6.67 -1.39
C THR A 20 -9.72 -6.77 0.11
N THR A 21 -10.99 -6.55 0.49
CA THR A 21 -11.45 -6.81 1.87
C THR A 21 -11.30 -8.27 2.28
N ARG A 22 -11.30 -9.21 1.32
CA ARG A 22 -10.97 -10.63 1.56
C ARG A 22 -9.50 -10.78 1.98
N THR A 23 -8.59 -10.06 1.32
CA THR A 23 -7.17 -10.04 1.69
C THR A 23 -6.97 -9.49 3.09
N ILE A 24 -7.66 -8.42 3.49
CA ILE A 24 -7.61 -7.91 4.88
C ILE A 24 -8.05 -8.96 5.89
N ARG A 25 -9.11 -9.73 5.61
CA ARG A 25 -9.55 -10.84 6.47
C ARG A 25 -8.49 -11.94 6.56
N ASN A 26 -7.79 -12.25 5.47
CA ASN A 26 -6.69 -13.21 5.47
C ASN A 26 -5.52 -12.69 6.30
N TYR A 27 -5.13 -11.42 6.17
CA TYR A 27 -4.06 -10.82 6.97
C TYR A 27 -4.36 -10.85 8.47
N LEU A 28 -5.61 -10.60 8.86
CA LEU A 28 -6.06 -10.76 10.25
C LEU A 28 -5.95 -12.22 10.72
N LYS A 29 -6.39 -13.18 9.89
CA LYS A 29 -6.33 -14.61 10.20
C LYS A 29 -4.90 -15.12 10.34
N GLU A 30 -4.00 -14.64 9.50
CA GLU A 30 -2.57 -14.99 9.48
C GLU A 30 -1.76 -14.22 10.54
N GLY A 31 -2.37 -13.24 11.23
CA GLY A 31 -1.69 -12.40 12.22
C GLY A 31 -0.73 -11.37 11.63
N LYS A 32 -0.72 -11.18 10.30
CA LYS A 32 0.10 -10.19 9.61
C LYS A 32 -0.37 -8.77 9.90
N LEU A 33 -1.69 -8.56 9.90
CA LEU A 33 -2.31 -7.28 10.23
C LEU A 33 -3.06 -7.42 11.55
N LYS A 34 -2.78 -6.54 12.51
CA LYS A 34 -3.51 -6.48 13.79
C LYS A 34 -4.71 -5.56 13.65
N GLY A 35 -5.73 -5.79 14.46
CA GLY A 35 -6.92 -4.94 14.53
C GLY A 35 -7.75 -5.28 15.77
N THR A 36 -8.67 -4.41 16.13
CA THR A 36 -9.58 -4.62 17.27
C THR A 36 -11.01 -4.76 16.78
N LYS A 37 -11.71 -5.80 17.22
CA LYS A 37 -13.13 -5.97 16.90
C LYS A 37 -13.98 -5.26 17.95
N PHE A 38 -14.72 -4.22 17.54
CA PHE A 38 -15.65 -3.49 18.41
C PHE A 38 -16.95 -3.22 17.65
N GLY A 39 -18.10 -3.40 18.31
CA GLY A 39 -19.42 -3.23 17.68
C GLY A 39 -19.67 -4.17 16.49
N GLY A 40 -19.06 -5.38 16.51
CA GLY A 40 -19.18 -6.36 15.42
C GLY A 40 -18.35 -6.04 14.17
N ARG A 41 -17.63 -4.92 14.13
CA ARG A 41 -16.78 -4.49 13.02
C ARG A 41 -15.30 -4.54 13.42
N TRP A 42 -14.43 -4.80 12.44
CA TRP A 42 -12.99 -4.65 12.63
C TRP A 42 -12.62 -3.18 12.50
N ASN A 43 -11.93 -2.67 13.51
CA ASN A 43 -11.37 -1.33 13.57
C ASN A 43 -9.85 -1.43 13.67
N PHE A 44 -9.16 -0.61 12.90
CA PHE A 44 -7.71 -0.59 12.77
C PHE A 44 -7.23 0.80 13.14
N THR A 45 -6.19 0.87 13.95
CA THR A 45 -5.56 2.14 14.28
C THR A 45 -4.49 2.46 13.24
N GLN A 46 -4.09 3.73 13.14
CA GLN A 46 -2.95 4.11 12.30
C GLN A 46 -1.69 3.29 12.66
N ALA A 47 -1.46 3.02 13.95
CA ALA A 47 -0.33 2.22 14.42
C ALA A 47 -0.40 0.75 13.95
N ASP A 48 -1.59 0.15 13.88
CA ASP A 48 -1.75 -1.22 13.36
C ASP A 48 -1.33 -1.32 11.90
N ILE A 49 -1.72 -0.32 11.09
CA ILE A 49 -1.43 -0.24 9.66
C ILE A 49 0.07 0.01 9.45
N GLU A 50 0.65 0.94 10.21
CA GLU A 50 2.08 1.27 10.13
C GLU A 50 2.96 0.11 10.58
N HIS A 51 2.57 -0.61 11.63
CA HIS A 51 3.27 -1.81 12.05
C HIS A 51 3.25 -2.88 10.96
N TYR A 52 2.11 -3.11 10.31
CA TYR A 52 2.04 -4.02 9.16
C TYR A 52 2.99 -3.59 8.04
N ILE A 53 2.95 -2.32 7.63
CA ILE A 53 3.84 -1.79 6.58
C ILE A 53 5.31 -1.99 6.96
N GLN A 54 5.70 -1.67 8.20
CA GLN A 54 7.07 -1.84 8.68
C GLN A 54 7.50 -3.31 8.73
N GLN A 55 6.61 -4.22 9.13
CA GLN A 55 6.90 -5.65 9.13
C GLN A 55 7.12 -6.17 7.72
N GLU A 56 6.31 -5.73 6.76
CA GLU A 56 6.51 -6.04 5.35
C GLU A 56 7.89 -5.51 4.92
N GLU A 57 8.20 -4.23 5.15
CA GLU A 57 9.52 -3.64 4.84
C GLU A 57 10.71 -4.39 5.47
N GLN A 58 10.57 -4.89 6.70
CA GLN A 58 11.62 -5.63 7.40
C GLN A 58 11.81 -7.05 6.88
N GLN A 59 10.72 -7.75 6.56
CA GLN A 59 10.80 -9.07 5.91
C GLN A 59 11.57 -8.99 4.59
N PHE A 60 11.46 -7.87 3.86
CA PHE A 60 12.26 -7.64 2.65
C PHE A 60 13.75 -7.37 2.93
N LYS A 61 14.11 -6.76 4.07
CA LYS A 61 15.52 -6.48 4.42
C LYS A 61 16.27 -7.69 4.99
N SER A 62 15.58 -8.60 5.69
CA SER A 62 16.22 -9.71 6.43
C SER A 62 16.55 -10.96 5.60
N ASN A 63 16.03 -11.11 4.38
CA ASN A 63 16.35 -12.24 3.49
C ASN A 63 17.73 -12.12 2.78
N SER A 64 18.64 -11.30 3.31
CA SER A 64 19.90 -10.91 2.66
C SER A 64 21.14 -11.76 3.05
N ASN A 65 20.97 -12.87 3.79
CA ASN A 65 22.06 -13.68 4.35
C ASN A 65 22.16 -15.13 3.85
N GLU A 66 21.67 -15.45 2.64
CA GLU A 66 22.01 -16.71 1.96
C GLU A 66 22.46 -16.45 0.51
N ASN A 67 23.71 -16.82 0.22
CA ASN A 67 24.36 -17.04 -1.09
C ASN A 67 23.74 -16.37 -2.34
N PHE A 68 24.24 -15.17 -2.69
CA PHE A 68 24.26 -14.54 -4.02
C PHE A 68 23.14 -14.87 -5.04
N GLU A 69 21.88 -14.63 -4.68
CA GLU A 69 20.87 -14.09 -5.59
C GLU A 69 20.29 -12.82 -4.94
N ARG A 70 21.03 -11.72 -4.99
CA ARG A 70 20.50 -10.41 -4.59
C ARG A 70 19.41 -10.02 -5.58
N VAL A 71 18.16 -10.41 -5.32
CA VAL A 71 17.06 -9.68 -5.92
C VAL A 71 16.96 -8.37 -5.15
N GLU A 72 17.67 -7.36 -5.63
CA GLU A 72 17.53 -5.98 -5.17
C GLU A 72 16.04 -5.63 -5.23
N HIS A 73 15.51 -4.99 -4.20
CA HIS A 73 14.14 -4.48 -4.17
C HIS A 73 14.20 -2.96 -4.29
N PHE A 74 13.18 -2.35 -4.90
CA PHE A 74 13.03 -0.90 -4.87
C PHE A 74 11.98 -0.48 -3.84
N ASN A 75 12.13 0.73 -3.34
CA ASN A 75 11.11 1.45 -2.59
C ASN A 75 11.01 2.86 -3.21
N LEU A 76 9.81 3.21 -3.67
CA LEU A 76 9.53 4.47 -4.35
C LEU A 76 8.38 5.18 -3.63
N GLU A 77 8.68 6.33 -3.04
CA GLU A 77 7.69 7.22 -2.47
C GLU A 77 7.41 8.38 -3.45
N ILE A 78 6.13 8.62 -3.76
CA ILE A 78 5.68 9.71 -4.61
C ILE A 78 4.64 10.53 -3.85
N LYS A 79 4.96 11.79 -3.60
CA LYS A 79 4.03 12.77 -3.05
C LYS A 79 3.37 13.54 -4.20
N GLN A 80 2.05 13.41 -4.31
CA GLN A 80 1.25 14.07 -5.35
C GLN A 80 0.23 15.02 -4.72
N ILE A 81 0.17 16.24 -5.26
CA ILE A 81 -0.86 17.24 -4.94
C ILE A 81 -1.79 17.35 -6.15
N PHE A 82 -3.09 17.37 -5.88
CA PHE A 82 -4.17 17.51 -6.84
C PHE A 82 -4.84 18.88 -6.64
N THR A 83 -5.48 19.41 -7.67
CA THR A 83 -6.17 20.72 -7.56
C THR A 83 -7.51 20.63 -6.85
N THR A 84 -8.13 19.44 -6.81
CA THR A 84 -9.42 19.20 -6.15
C THR A 84 -9.46 17.83 -5.47
N ALA A 85 -10.34 17.67 -4.48
CA ALA A 85 -10.57 16.39 -3.81
C ALA A 85 -11.08 15.30 -4.78
N HIS A 86 -11.91 15.68 -5.75
CA HIS A 86 -12.40 14.75 -6.77
C HIS A 86 -11.26 14.21 -7.64
N LEU A 87 -10.27 15.05 -8.01
CA LEU A 87 -9.10 14.60 -8.76
C LEU A 87 -8.17 13.72 -7.93
N LEU A 88 -8.05 13.98 -6.61
CA LEU A 88 -7.36 13.08 -5.70
C LEU A 88 -8.02 11.69 -5.68
N GLU A 89 -9.36 11.64 -5.57
CA GLU A 89 -10.10 10.38 -5.58
C GLU A 89 -9.88 9.61 -6.88
N LYS A 90 -10.04 10.28 -8.03
CA LYS A 90 -9.77 9.68 -9.34
C LYS A 90 -8.33 9.20 -9.49
N GLY A 91 -7.35 9.98 -9.03
CA GLY A 91 -5.93 9.59 -9.07
C GLY A 91 -5.64 8.35 -8.23
N ILE A 92 -6.24 8.26 -7.03
CA ILE A 92 -6.16 7.06 -6.19
C ILE A 92 -6.79 5.86 -6.89
N GLU A 93 -7.99 6.00 -7.47
CA GLU A 93 -8.67 4.92 -8.19
C GLU A 93 -7.86 4.42 -9.39
N ASN A 94 -7.23 5.32 -10.15
CA ASN A 94 -6.38 4.95 -11.27
C ASN A 94 -5.14 4.16 -10.81
N ILE A 95 -4.48 4.61 -9.74
CA ILE A 95 -3.31 3.90 -9.16
C ILE A 95 -3.74 2.55 -8.59
N LEU A 96 -4.86 2.46 -7.88
CA LEU A 96 -5.42 1.22 -7.38
C LEU A 96 -5.66 0.21 -8.52
N THR A 97 -6.27 0.68 -9.61
CA THR A 97 -6.56 -0.15 -10.79
C THR A 97 -5.28 -0.65 -11.44
N LEU A 98 -4.33 0.25 -11.68
CA LEU A 98 -3.01 -0.07 -12.24
C LEU A 98 -2.29 -1.13 -11.39
N MET A 99 -2.19 -0.91 -10.08
CA MET A 99 -1.45 -1.78 -9.20
C MET A 99 -2.08 -3.16 -9.10
N ASN A 100 -3.41 -3.24 -8.98
CA ASN A 100 -4.11 -4.52 -8.98
C ASN A 100 -3.85 -5.32 -10.27
N GLN A 101 -3.85 -4.63 -11.42
CA GLN A 101 -3.51 -5.26 -12.69
C GLN A 101 -2.05 -5.73 -12.71
N LEU A 102 -1.08 -4.89 -12.34
CA LEU A 102 0.34 -5.27 -12.32
C LEU A 102 0.63 -6.43 -11.37
N ILE A 103 0.01 -6.45 -10.19
CA ILE A 103 0.16 -7.55 -9.22
C ILE A 103 -0.38 -8.86 -9.80
N SER A 104 -1.50 -8.80 -10.54
CA SER A 104 -2.11 -9.96 -11.17
C SER A 104 -1.30 -10.46 -12.38
N ASP A 105 -0.86 -9.55 -13.25
CA ASP A 105 -0.23 -9.86 -14.52
C ASP A 105 1.26 -10.21 -14.37
N LYS A 106 1.90 -9.68 -13.32
CA LYS A 106 3.35 -9.80 -13.06
C LYS A 106 3.65 -10.24 -11.63
N PRO A 107 3.14 -11.40 -11.18
CA PRO A 107 3.37 -11.89 -9.82
C PRO A 107 4.86 -12.09 -9.51
N GLU A 108 5.70 -12.32 -10.52
CA GLU A 108 7.15 -12.47 -10.39
C GLU A 108 7.85 -11.23 -9.82
N TYR A 109 7.29 -10.03 -10.00
CA TYR A 109 7.89 -8.79 -9.47
C TYR A 109 7.45 -8.46 -8.06
N GLN A 110 6.49 -9.22 -7.51
CA GLN A 110 6.04 -9.10 -6.12
C GLN A 110 5.67 -7.67 -5.73
N TYR A 111 5.02 -6.93 -6.63
CA TYR A 111 4.66 -5.55 -6.37
C TYR A 111 3.78 -5.42 -5.14
N ARG A 112 4.03 -4.41 -4.33
CA ARG A 112 3.11 -3.96 -3.29
C ARG A 112 3.05 -2.46 -3.29
N PHE A 113 1.94 -1.94 -2.77
CA PHE A 113 1.81 -0.51 -2.59
C PHE A 113 0.91 -0.21 -1.42
N PHE A 114 0.99 1.03 -0.96
CA PHE A 114 0.02 1.63 -0.08
C PHE A 114 0.00 3.13 -0.35
N TYR A 115 -1.06 3.80 0.10
CA TYR A 115 -1.10 5.26 0.07
C TYR A 115 -1.62 5.85 1.37
N LYS A 116 -1.22 7.09 1.64
CA LYS A 116 -1.74 7.91 2.74
C LYS A 116 -2.33 9.19 2.15
N ARG A 117 -3.59 9.51 2.48
CA ARG A 117 -4.17 10.83 2.18
C ARG A 117 -3.67 11.84 3.21
N ILE A 118 -3.28 13.02 2.75
CA ILE A 118 -2.80 14.14 3.56
C ILE A 118 -3.71 15.34 3.27
N GLY A 119 -4.71 15.59 4.12
CA GLY A 119 -5.74 16.58 3.83
C GLY A 119 -6.62 16.18 2.64
N GLU A 120 -7.26 17.16 2.00
CA GLU A 120 -8.30 16.93 0.97
C GLU A 120 -7.73 16.72 -0.44
N THR A 121 -6.50 17.15 -0.72
CA THR A 121 -5.98 17.24 -2.08
C THR A 121 -4.60 16.63 -2.27
N GLN A 122 -4.04 15.98 -1.26
CA GLN A 122 -2.71 15.38 -1.37
C GLN A 122 -2.74 13.91 -0.98
N ALA A 123 -1.97 13.11 -1.71
CA ALA A 123 -1.64 11.74 -1.33
C ALA A 123 -0.13 11.50 -1.39
N VAL A 124 0.32 10.59 -0.54
CA VAL A 124 1.65 9.99 -0.61
C VAL A 124 1.45 8.53 -1.00
N PHE A 125 1.95 8.16 -2.17
CA PHE A 125 1.93 6.79 -2.68
C PHE A 125 3.29 6.15 -2.44
N ASN A 126 3.27 4.92 -1.95
CA ASN A 126 4.47 4.13 -1.71
C ASN A 126 4.37 2.84 -2.52
N PHE A 127 5.39 2.57 -3.32
CA PHE A 127 5.48 1.39 -4.17
C PHE A 127 6.74 0.62 -3.85
N ASN A 128 6.64 -0.70 -3.89
CA ASN A 128 7.78 -1.58 -3.75
C ASN A 128 7.63 -2.81 -4.64
N GLY A 129 8.74 -3.52 -4.82
CA GLY A 129 8.82 -4.76 -5.59
C GLY A 129 10.27 -5.13 -5.89
N LEU A 130 10.45 -6.22 -6.63
CA LEU A 130 11.75 -6.63 -7.13
C LEU A 130 12.25 -5.63 -8.20
N LEU A 131 13.55 -5.33 -8.19
CA LEU A 131 14.17 -4.33 -9.06
C LEU A 131 13.94 -4.61 -10.55
N GLY A 132 13.83 -5.88 -10.94
CA GLY A 132 13.50 -6.27 -12.32
C GLY A 132 12.15 -5.74 -12.83
N GLY A 133 11.23 -5.37 -11.94
CA GLY A 133 9.95 -4.74 -12.29
C GLY A 133 9.98 -3.21 -12.26
N PHE A 134 11.04 -2.58 -11.75
CA PHE A 134 11.05 -1.14 -11.49
C PHE A 134 10.72 -0.31 -12.74
N ALA A 135 11.34 -0.64 -13.89
CA ALA A 135 11.12 0.11 -15.13
C ALA A 135 9.63 0.10 -15.53
N LEU A 136 9.02 -1.09 -15.61
CA LEU A 136 7.61 -1.26 -15.95
C LEU A 136 6.67 -0.50 -15.01
N LEU A 137 6.89 -0.61 -13.69
CA LEU A 137 6.09 0.10 -12.71
C LEU A 137 6.23 1.62 -12.92
N SER A 138 7.46 2.11 -12.98
CA SER A 138 7.74 3.54 -13.05
C SER A 138 7.13 4.19 -14.30
N GLU A 139 7.23 3.54 -15.45
CA GLU A 139 6.59 3.99 -16.70
C GLU A 139 5.07 4.03 -16.58
N SER A 140 4.47 2.97 -16.00
CA SER A 140 3.02 2.88 -15.85
C SER A 140 2.47 3.96 -14.91
N ILE A 141 3.15 4.23 -13.79
CA ILE A 141 2.77 5.29 -12.85
C ILE A 141 2.83 6.66 -13.53
N VAL A 142 3.90 6.93 -14.29
CA VAL A 142 4.05 8.21 -15.00
C VAL A 142 2.92 8.40 -16.02
N GLN A 143 2.48 7.35 -16.70
CA GLN A 143 1.34 7.44 -17.61
C GLN A 143 0.05 7.78 -16.85
N VAL A 144 -0.22 7.06 -15.76
CA VAL A 144 -1.43 7.27 -14.94
C VAL A 144 -1.50 8.65 -14.29
N LEU A 145 -0.38 9.22 -13.87
CA LEU A 145 -0.34 10.53 -13.21
C LEU A 145 -0.34 11.72 -14.19
N LYS A 146 -0.15 11.48 -15.50
CA LYS A 146 -0.23 12.52 -16.55
C LYS A 146 -1.66 12.76 -17.06
N ASP A 147 -2.54 11.77 -16.89
CA ASP A 147 -3.92 11.75 -17.39
C ASP A 147 -4.95 12.27 -16.36
#